data_AF-A0A453JZ94-F1
#
_entry.id   AF-A0A453JZ94-F1
#
_cell.length_a   1.000
_cell.length_b   1.000
_cell.length_c   1.000
_cell.angle_alpha   90.00
_cell.angle_beta   90.00
_cell.angle_gamma   90.00
#
_symmetry.space_group_name_H-M   'P 1'
#
loop_
_entity.id
_entity.type
_entity.pdbx_description
1 polymer ?
#
loop_
_entity_poly.entity_id
_entity_poly.type
_entity_poly.pdbx_seq_one_letter_code
_entity_poly.pdbx_strand_id
1 'polypeptide(L)'
;MLIQKMSIEQHIAMSLSQCHSCFCFRSEPYQEGATLSEQNANIRLRFLDGLKTPVYTDKNITSESDAAIRIGIFNGDNMIKEGLLSKLKIEILVLHGDFCNDCQGNWTGEEFNSQIVQGRDGHRFVLGGDCSVWLNNGEASFGRIRFKEGSSRTRSRKFVVGARVCMGEKTGVRVQEAVMKPVTVLDRRNEGTNRTL
;
A
#
# COMPACT_ATOMS: atom_id res chain seq x y z
N MET A 1 6.47 19.20 68.33
CA MET A 1 6.59 19.30 66.86
C MET A 1 7.96 18.81 66.46
N LEU A 2 8.03 17.56 66.03
CA LEU A 2 9.26 16.86 65.65
C LEU A 2 9.63 17.24 64.21
N ILE A 3 10.84 17.75 64.01
CA ILE A 3 11.47 17.82 62.69
C ILE A 3 12.77 17.03 62.81
N GLN A 4 12.73 15.75 62.42
CA GLN A 4 13.95 14.99 62.14
C GLN A 4 14.26 15.13 60.65
N LYS A 5 15.45 15.67 60.37
CA LYS A 5 16.11 15.57 59.07
C LYS A 5 16.70 14.17 58.94
N MET A 6 16.43 13.48 57.83
CA MET A 6 17.25 12.37 57.38
C MET A 6 17.63 12.58 55.91
N SER A 7 18.94 12.60 55.70
CA SER A 7 19.68 12.70 54.45
C SER A 7 19.63 11.36 53.70
N ILE A 8 19.38 11.37 52.40
CA ILE A 8 19.80 10.27 51.50
C ILE A 8 20.16 10.88 50.14
N GLU A 9 21.46 10.93 49.86
CA GLU A 9 21.99 10.90 48.49
C GLU A 9 21.81 9.51 47.92
N GLN A 10 21.37 9.41 46.67
CA GLN A 10 21.76 8.32 45.79
C GLN A 10 22.05 8.86 44.38
N HIS A 11 23.33 8.85 44.05
CA HIS A 11 23.84 8.89 42.68
C HIS A 11 23.30 7.69 41.89
N ILE A 12 22.74 7.96 40.71
CA ILE A 12 22.63 6.96 39.64
C ILE A 12 23.29 7.56 38.41
N ALA A 13 24.54 7.15 38.19
CA ALA A 13 25.13 7.14 36.87
C ALA A 13 24.72 5.82 36.21
N MET A 14 24.06 5.87 35.06
CA MET A 14 23.94 4.71 34.16
C MET A 14 23.88 5.20 32.71
N SER A 15 25.05 5.12 32.09
CA SER A 15 25.32 4.62 30.73
C SER A 15 24.33 4.99 29.61
N LEU A 16 24.85 5.79 28.67
CA LEU A 16 24.32 5.91 27.31
C LEU A 16 24.33 4.53 26.63
N SER A 17 23.15 4.01 26.31
CA SER A 17 22.98 3.03 25.24
C SER A 17 21.87 3.50 24.31
N GLN A 18 22.28 3.77 23.07
CA GLN A 18 21.44 4.15 21.97
C GLN A 18 20.61 2.94 21.52
N CYS A 19 19.31 3.00 21.73
CA CYS A 19 18.30 2.25 20.97
C CYS A 19 17.06 3.16 20.87
N HIS A 20 16.96 3.98 19.83
CA HIS A 20 15.77 4.78 19.55
C HIS A 20 14.66 3.86 18.99
N SER A 21 13.81 3.33 19.86
CA SER A 21 12.54 2.71 19.49
C SER A 21 11.43 3.16 20.44
N CYS A 22 10.31 3.61 19.84
CA CYS A 22 8.99 3.80 20.43
C CYS A 22 8.85 4.78 21.60
N PHE A 23 8.31 5.97 21.31
CA PHE A 23 7.65 6.79 22.31
C PHE A 23 6.20 7.06 21.88
N CYS A 24 5.26 6.32 22.47
CA CYS A 24 3.84 6.65 22.45
C CYS A 24 3.60 7.72 23.51
N PHE A 25 3.45 8.98 23.11
CA PHE A 25 2.95 10.03 24.00
C PHE A 25 1.42 9.97 24.03
N ARG A 26 0.88 9.41 25.12
CA ARG A 26 -0.53 9.45 25.46
C ARG A 26 -0.85 10.80 26.08
N SER A 27 -1.82 11.52 25.53
CA SER A 27 -2.55 12.58 26.24
C SER A 27 -3.94 12.77 25.62
N GLU A 28 -4.96 12.68 26.46
CA GLU A 28 -6.37 13.07 26.27
C GLU A 28 -6.80 13.76 27.59
N PRO A 29 -7.95 14.46 27.69
CA PRO A 29 -9.01 14.70 26.70
C PRO A 29 -9.52 16.16 26.64
N TYR A 30 -10.45 16.50 25.73
CA TYR A 30 -11.66 17.31 26.04
C TYR A 30 -12.76 17.14 24.95
N GLN A 31 -14.02 17.05 25.41
CA GLN A 31 -15.27 16.66 24.71
C GLN A 31 -15.91 17.82 23.90
N GLU A 32 -16.97 17.73 23.10
CA GLU A 32 -18.04 16.76 22.80
C GLU A 32 -18.67 17.17 21.45
N GLY A 33 -19.14 16.21 20.64
CA GLY A 33 -19.86 16.47 19.40
C GLY A 33 -20.30 15.15 18.76
N ALA A 34 -21.46 14.65 19.15
CA ALA A 34 -21.99 13.35 18.74
C ALA A 34 -22.11 13.22 17.22
N THR A 35 -21.30 12.34 16.62
CA THR A 35 -21.62 11.66 15.37
C THR A 35 -21.28 10.18 15.53
N LEU A 36 -22.30 9.34 15.32
CA LEU A 36 -22.32 7.88 15.14
C LEU A 36 -21.00 7.14 15.45
N SER A 37 -21.01 6.40 16.57
CA SER A 37 -20.03 5.39 17.00
C SER A 37 -18.88 5.13 16.02
N GLU A 38 -17.67 5.46 16.45
CA GLU A 38 -16.41 4.94 15.92
C GLU A 38 -16.39 3.40 16.04
N GLN A 39 -17.18 2.72 15.22
CA GLN A 39 -16.86 1.35 14.87
C GLN A 39 -15.50 1.42 14.19
N ASN A 40 -14.49 0.75 14.77
CA ASN A 40 -13.13 0.62 14.25
C ASN A 40 -13.13 0.44 12.72
N ALA A 41 -13.09 1.55 11.98
CA ALA A 41 -13.36 1.56 10.55
C ALA A 41 -12.12 1.04 9.85
N ASN A 42 -12.11 -0.26 9.54
CA ASN A 42 -11.02 -0.90 8.84
C ASN A 42 -11.25 -0.79 7.33
N ILE A 43 -11.17 0.44 6.82
CA ILE A 43 -11.43 0.73 5.41
C ILE A 43 -10.16 0.46 4.59
N ARG A 44 -10.26 -0.43 3.60
CA ARG A 44 -9.11 -0.82 2.76
C ARG A 44 -9.51 -1.16 1.34
N LEU A 45 -8.59 -0.94 0.42
CA LEU A 45 -8.65 -1.53 -0.91
C LEU A 45 -8.17 -2.99 -0.85
N ARG A 46 -8.77 -3.86 -1.67
CA ARG A 46 -8.32 -5.25 -1.85
C ARG A 46 -8.39 -5.62 -3.33
N PHE A 47 -7.30 -6.17 -3.85
CA PHE A 47 -7.34 -6.88 -5.13
C PHE A 47 -8.18 -8.14 -4.97
N LEU A 48 -9.07 -8.40 -5.92
CA LEU A 48 -9.96 -9.58 -5.89
C LEU A 48 -9.35 -10.76 -6.65
N ASP A 49 -8.30 -10.51 -7.42
CA ASP A 49 -7.65 -11.50 -8.27
C ASP A 49 -6.12 -11.49 -8.06
N GLY A 50 -5.50 -12.65 -8.28
CA GLY A 50 -4.05 -12.77 -8.44
C GLY A 50 -3.60 -12.34 -9.84
N LEU A 51 -2.31 -11.99 -9.97
CA LEU A 51 -1.70 -11.62 -11.24
C LEU A 51 -1.25 -12.88 -12.01
N LYS A 52 -1.63 -13.00 -13.29
CA LYS A 52 -1.14 -14.09 -14.14
C LYS A 52 0.36 -13.99 -14.34
N THR A 53 1.05 -15.12 -14.20
CA THR A 53 2.49 -15.24 -14.47
C THR A 53 2.76 -16.25 -15.60
N PRO A 54 3.87 -16.13 -16.34
CA PRO A 54 4.87 -15.05 -16.31
C PRO A 54 4.34 -13.69 -16.82
N VAL A 55 4.85 -12.61 -16.25
CA VAL A 55 4.52 -11.23 -16.65
C VAL A 55 5.64 -10.68 -17.54
N TYR A 56 5.25 -10.03 -18.65
CA TYR A 56 6.17 -9.42 -19.60
C TYR A 56 5.92 -7.92 -19.76
N THR A 57 6.95 -7.17 -20.13
CA THR A 57 6.79 -5.78 -20.57
C THR A 57 5.92 -5.70 -21.82
N ASP A 58 5.30 -4.54 -22.02
CA ASP A 58 4.48 -4.20 -23.19
C ASP A 58 3.31 -5.15 -23.49
N LYS A 59 2.99 -6.05 -22.55
CA LYS A 59 1.80 -6.90 -22.57
C LYS A 59 0.85 -6.44 -21.48
N ASN A 60 -0.44 -6.44 -21.78
CA ASN A 60 -1.44 -6.15 -20.75
C ASN A 60 -1.31 -7.19 -19.64
N ILE A 61 -1.29 -6.70 -18.40
CA ILE A 61 -1.38 -7.59 -17.26
C ILE A 61 -2.82 -8.04 -17.07
N THR A 62 -2.98 -9.32 -16.72
CA THR A 62 -4.28 -9.97 -16.57
C THR A 62 -4.33 -10.73 -15.25
N SER A 63 -5.55 -11.03 -14.80
CA SER A 63 -5.74 -11.94 -13.68
C SER A 63 -5.34 -13.36 -14.07
N GLU A 64 -5.17 -14.23 -13.08
CA GLU A 64 -4.93 -15.67 -13.29
C GLU A 64 -5.96 -16.33 -14.23
N SER A 65 -7.19 -15.80 -14.31
CA SER A 65 -8.25 -16.25 -15.21
C SER A 65 -8.26 -15.53 -16.58
N ASP A 66 -7.18 -14.86 -16.97
CA ASP A 66 -7.06 -14.08 -18.21
C ASP A 66 -8.07 -12.92 -18.35
N ALA A 67 -8.57 -12.40 -17.23
CA ALA A 67 -9.48 -11.27 -17.19
C ALA A 67 -8.76 -9.97 -16.78
N ALA A 68 -9.51 -8.86 -16.78
CA ALA A 68 -9.07 -7.60 -16.19
C ALA A 68 -8.80 -7.76 -14.69
N ILE A 69 -7.83 -7.01 -14.16
CA ILE A 69 -7.53 -7.02 -12.72
C ILE A 69 -8.63 -6.29 -11.96
N ARG A 70 -9.30 -6.96 -11.02
CA ARG A 70 -10.36 -6.35 -10.21
C ARG A 70 -9.87 -5.93 -8.84
N ILE A 71 -10.50 -4.89 -8.32
CA ILE A 71 -10.22 -4.32 -7.02
C ILE A 71 -11.52 -3.79 -6.41
N GLY A 72 -11.64 -3.92 -5.10
CA GLY A 72 -12.78 -3.36 -4.36
C GLY A 72 -12.36 -2.64 -3.09
N ILE A 73 -13.28 -1.85 -2.56
CA ILE A 73 -13.16 -1.18 -1.26
C ILE A 73 -14.02 -1.88 -0.20
N PHE A 74 -13.45 -2.07 0.98
CA PHE A 74 -14.03 -2.88 2.05
C PHE A 74 -13.94 -2.20 3.39
N ASN A 75 -14.94 -2.44 4.25
CA ASN A 75 -14.87 -2.23 5.69
C ASN A 75 -14.80 -3.60 6.38
N GLY A 76 -13.63 -3.96 6.90
CA GLY A 76 -13.36 -5.33 7.33
C GLY A 76 -13.52 -6.29 6.15
N ASP A 77 -14.47 -7.21 6.24
CA ASP A 77 -14.77 -8.17 5.15
C ASP A 77 -15.91 -7.75 4.23
N ASN A 78 -16.64 -6.70 4.59
CA ASN A 78 -17.82 -6.25 3.85
C ASN A 78 -17.44 -5.24 2.77
N MET A 79 -17.82 -5.52 1.51
CA MET A 79 -17.62 -4.56 0.42
C MET A 79 -18.53 -3.35 0.59
N ILE A 80 -17.98 -2.15 0.42
CA ILE A 80 -18.74 -0.90 0.52
C ILE A 80 -19.36 -0.60 -0.84
N LYS A 81 -20.63 -0.94 -1.02
CA LYS A 81 -21.33 -0.82 -2.31
C LYS A 81 -22.05 0.52 -2.53
N GLU A 82 -22.20 1.32 -1.48
CA GLU A 82 -22.97 2.56 -1.52
C GLU A 82 -22.20 3.72 -0.87
N GLY A 83 -22.70 4.94 -1.07
CA GLY A 83 -22.11 6.17 -0.52
C GLY A 83 -20.84 6.63 -1.24
N LEU A 84 -20.18 7.66 -0.69
CA LEU A 84 -19.04 8.34 -1.29
C LEU A 84 -17.87 7.38 -1.57
N LEU A 85 -17.55 6.51 -0.59
CA LEU A 85 -16.41 5.59 -0.67
C LEU A 85 -16.55 4.57 -1.81
N SER A 86 -17.78 4.19 -2.15
CA SER A 86 -18.08 3.25 -3.25
C SER A 86 -17.83 3.81 -4.66
N LYS A 87 -17.51 5.11 -4.76
CA LYS A 87 -17.33 5.87 -6.00
C LYS A 87 -16.00 6.62 -6.04
N LEU A 88 -15.01 6.22 -5.26
CA LEU A 88 -13.70 6.88 -5.27
C LEU A 88 -12.95 6.60 -6.57
N LYS A 89 -12.14 7.57 -7.01
CA LYS A 89 -11.15 7.32 -8.05
C LYS A 89 -9.94 6.62 -7.44
N ILE A 90 -9.54 5.51 -8.04
CA ILE A 90 -8.38 4.73 -7.61
C ILE A 90 -7.33 4.66 -8.72
N GLU A 91 -6.07 4.49 -8.35
CA GLU A 91 -4.96 4.31 -9.28
C GLU A 91 -4.12 3.07 -8.93
N ILE A 92 -3.59 2.42 -9.96
CA ILE A 92 -2.58 1.35 -9.83
C ILE A 92 -1.20 1.94 -10.03
N LEU A 93 -0.29 1.52 -9.15
CA LEU A 93 1.10 1.95 -9.07
C LEU A 93 2.00 0.71 -8.96
N VAL A 94 3.30 0.93 -9.04
CA VAL A 94 4.30 -0.13 -8.85
C VAL A 94 5.24 0.28 -7.74
N LEU A 95 5.45 -0.64 -6.80
CA LEU A 95 6.35 -0.49 -5.68
C LEU A 95 7.60 -1.36 -5.86
N HIS A 96 8.65 -1.04 -5.10
CA HIS A 96 9.84 -1.89 -5.01
C HIS A 96 9.46 -3.29 -4.51
N GLY A 97 10.08 -4.33 -5.08
CA GLY A 97 9.70 -5.73 -4.84
C GLY A 97 9.90 -6.25 -3.40
N ASP A 98 10.57 -5.48 -2.56
CA ASP A 98 10.86 -5.72 -1.14
C ASP A 98 9.93 -4.95 -0.19
N PHE A 99 8.97 -4.17 -0.71
CA PHE A 99 8.06 -3.31 0.07
C PHE A 99 7.38 -4.00 1.26
N CYS A 100 7.02 -5.29 1.13
CA CYS A 100 6.28 -6.00 2.18
C CYS A 100 7.12 -6.98 3.01
N ASN A 101 8.45 -6.93 2.93
CA ASN A 101 9.28 -7.81 3.75
C ASN A 101 9.22 -7.45 5.24
N ASP A 102 9.09 -6.16 5.56
CA ASP A 102 9.26 -5.67 6.93
C ASP A 102 7.94 -5.21 7.59
N CYS A 103 6.90 -4.89 6.81
CA CYS A 103 5.75 -4.12 7.31
C CYS A 103 4.55 -4.95 7.78
N GLN A 104 4.52 -6.27 7.56
CA GLN A 104 3.38 -7.17 7.88
C GLN A 104 1.97 -6.64 7.48
N GLY A 105 1.85 -5.77 6.46
CA GLY A 105 0.57 -5.18 6.07
C GLY A 105 0.19 -3.87 6.78
N ASN A 106 1.02 -3.37 7.69
CA ASN A 106 0.80 -2.13 8.45
C ASN A 106 1.80 -1.07 7.99
N TRP A 107 1.45 -0.33 6.94
CA TRP A 107 2.19 0.85 6.49
C TRP A 107 1.31 2.09 6.49
N THR A 108 1.95 3.23 6.74
CA THR A 108 1.38 4.55 6.52
C THR A 108 1.30 4.87 5.03
N GLY A 109 0.45 5.84 4.66
CA GLY A 109 0.38 6.31 3.28
C GLY A 109 1.71 6.91 2.79
N GLU A 110 2.48 7.53 3.70
CA GLU A 110 3.81 8.08 3.39
C GLU A 110 4.82 6.97 3.07
N GLU A 111 4.87 5.92 3.87
CA GLU A 111 5.71 4.75 3.61
C GLU A 111 5.36 4.10 2.28
N PHE A 112 4.06 3.90 1.98
CA PHE A 112 3.62 3.41 0.68
C PHE A 112 4.10 4.30 -0.47
N ASN A 113 3.91 5.62 -0.34
CA ASN A 113 4.26 6.58 -1.39
C ASN A 113 5.77 6.66 -1.64
N SER A 114 6.58 6.51 -0.58
CA SER A 114 8.04 6.50 -0.68
C SER A 114 8.59 5.32 -1.48
N GLN A 115 7.78 4.27 -1.66
CA GLN A 115 8.19 2.99 -2.25
C GLN A 115 7.79 2.87 -3.72
N ILE A 116 7.13 3.90 -4.28
CA ILE A 116 6.69 3.94 -5.67
C ILE A 116 7.91 4.04 -6.60
N VAL A 117 8.05 3.05 -7.48
CA VAL A 117 9.11 2.99 -8.49
C VAL A 117 8.88 4.02 -9.59
N GLN A 118 9.91 4.84 -9.84
CA GLN A 118 9.95 5.79 -10.94
C GLN A 118 10.50 5.17 -12.23
N GLY A 119 9.99 5.61 -13.37
CA GLY A 119 10.47 5.18 -14.69
C GLY A 119 11.87 5.71 -15.02
N ARG A 120 12.51 5.14 -16.05
CA ARG A 120 13.62 5.78 -16.78
C ARG A 120 13.04 6.92 -17.64
N ASP A 121 13.84 7.94 -17.88
CA ASP A 121 13.59 8.97 -18.92
C ASP A 121 12.55 10.05 -18.58
N GLY A 122 12.42 10.43 -17.31
CA GLY A 122 11.51 11.52 -16.91
C GLY A 122 10.02 11.14 -16.92
N HIS A 123 9.70 9.88 -17.21
CA HIS A 123 8.38 9.33 -17.02
C HIS A 123 8.11 9.05 -15.55
N ARG A 124 7.02 9.61 -15.01
CA ARG A 124 6.64 9.48 -13.59
C ARG A 124 6.31 8.05 -13.13
N PHE A 125 6.02 7.11 -14.03
CA PHE A 125 5.57 5.76 -13.66
C PHE A 125 6.12 4.68 -14.59
N VAL A 126 6.38 3.48 -14.05
CA VAL A 126 6.80 2.28 -14.81
C VAL A 126 5.65 1.55 -15.51
N LEU A 127 4.40 1.93 -15.23
CA LEU A 127 3.21 1.46 -15.93
C LEU A 127 2.83 2.37 -17.10
N GLY A 128 2.12 1.79 -18.06
CA GLY A 128 1.46 2.49 -19.14
C GLY A 128 0.03 1.99 -19.36
N GLY A 129 -0.75 2.81 -20.06
CA GLY A 129 -2.17 2.57 -20.31
C GLY A 129 -3.08 3.19 -19.24
N ASP A 130 -4.27 2.63 -19.05
CA ASP A 130 -5.34 3.21 -18.24
C ASP A 130 -5.16 2.84 -16.76
N CYS A 131 -4.29 3.59 -16.06
CA CYS A 131 -3.84 3.26 -14.70
C CYS A 131 -4.72 3.83 -13.58
N SER A 132 -5.84 4.49 -13.91
CA SER A 132 -6.81 4.98 -12.91
C SER A 132 -8.24 4.74 -13.37
N VAL A 133 -9.14 4.45 -12.43
CA VAL A 133 -10.55 4.16 -12.71
C VAL A 133 -11.42 4.61 -11.54
N TRP A 134 -12.68 4.91 -11.80
CA TRP A 134 -13.67 5.16 -10.76
C TRP A 134 -14.28 3.85 -10.29
N LEU A 135 -14.44 3.69 -8.98
CA LEU A 135 -15.24 2.61 -8.42
C LEU A 135 -16.70 2.78 -8.84
N ASN A 136 -17.36 1.66 -9.12
CA ASN A 136 -18.79 1.57 -9.36
C ASN A 136 -19.36 0.51 -8.41
N ASN A 137 -20.22 0.93 -7.50
CA ASN A 137 -20.73 0.09 -6.41
C ASN A 137 -19.62 -0.62 -5.62
N GLY A 138 -18.51 0.09 -5.38
CA GLY A 138 -17.40 -0.40 -4.56
C GLY A 138 -16.37 -1.27 -5.27
N GLU A 139 -16.53 -1.54 -6.57
CA GLU A 139 -15.61 -2.35 -7.37
C GLU A 139 -15.22 -1.65 -8.66
N ALA A 140 -14.02 -1.96 -9.17
CA ALA A 140 -13.61 -1.59 -10.52
C ALA A 140 -12.65 -2.63 -11.13
N SER A 141 -12.42 -2.51 -12.43
CA SER A 141 -11.54 -3.40 -13.18
C SER A 141 -10.55 -2.62 -14.07
N PHE A 142 -9.32 -3.11 -14.17
CA PHE A 142 -8.28 -2.56 -15.02
C PHE A 142 -7.91 -3.54 -16.14
N GLY A 143 -8.27 -3.22 -17.38
CA GLY A 143 -8.04 -4.09 -18.54
C GLY A 143 -6.91 -3.68 -19.48
N ARG A 144 -6.40 -2.45 -19.37
CA ARG A 144 -5.43 -1.86 -20.32
C ARG A 144 -4.23 -1.29 -19.59
N ILE A 145 -3.64 -2.08 -18.71
CA ILE A 145 -2.44 -1.72 -17.94
C ILE A 145 -1.28 -2.64 -18.31
N ARG A 146 -0.08 -2.08 -18.50
CA ARG A 146 1.12 -2.83 -18.87
C ARG A 146 2.37 -2.25 -18.22
N PHE A 147 3.34 -3.12 -17.92
CA PHE A 147 4.67 -2.67 -17.52
C PHE A 147 5.43 -2.17 -18.75
N LYS A 148 6.01 -0.97 -18.68
CA LYS A 148 6.89 -0.43 -19.73
C LYS A 148 8.34 -0.90 -19.54
N GLU A 149 8.65 -1.41 -18.37
CA GLU A 149 10.01 -1.76 -17.96
C GLU A 149 10.03 -3.07 -17.20
N GLY A 150 11.10 -3.85 -17.39
CA GLY A 150 11.30 -5.10 -16.67
C GLY A 150 11.80 -4.88 -15.25
N SER A 151 11.54 -5.82 -14.35
CA SER A 151 11.98 -5.75 -12.96
C SER A 151 13.46 -6.06 -12.77
N SER A 152 14.16 -6.55 -13.80
CA SER A 152 15.58 -6.84 -13.72
C SER A 152 16.40 -5.64 -13.24
N ARG A 153 15.97 -4.41 -13.55
CA ARG A 153 16.68 -3.21 -13.09
C ARG A 153 16.64 -2.93 -11.58
N THR A 154 15.72 -3.53 -10.83
CA THR A 154 15.60 -3.27 -9.38
C THR A 154 16.51 -4.18 -8.57
N ARG A 155 16.87 -3.75 -7.36
CA ARG A 155 17.68 -4.53 -6.42
C ARG A 155 17.06 -5.90 -6.12
N SER A 156 15.74 -5.95 -5.89
CA SER A 156 15.00 -7.19 -5.61
C SER A 156 14.71 -8.03 -6.86
N ARG A 157 15.04 -7.53 -8.05
CA ARG A 157 14.66 -8.10 -9.36
C ARG A 157 13.14 -8.32 -9.52
N LYS A 158 12.33 -7.72 -8.65
CA LYS A 158 10.87 -7.87 -8.58
C LYS A 158 10.20 -6.50 -8.47
N PHE A 159 8.92 -6.50 -8.80
CA PHE A 159 7.99 -5.40 -8.57
C PHE A 159 6.82 -5.88 -7.73
N VAL A 160 6.18 -4.95 -7.01
CA VAL A 160 4.89 -5.17 -6.35
C VAL A 160 3.87 -4.27 -7.03
N VAL A 161 2.74 -4.83 -7.46
CA VAL A 161 1.61 -4.02 -7.93
C VAL A 161 0.85 -3.51 -6.72
N GLY A 162 0.69 -2.19 -6.64
CA GLY A 162 -0.04 -1.52 -5.56
C GLY A 162 -1.23 -0.74 -6.10
N ALA A 163 -2.20 -0.44 -5.25
CA ALA A 163 -3.31 0.44 -5.59
C ALA A 163 -3.67 1.35 -4.41
N ARG A 164 -3.99 2.61 -4.73
CA ARG A 164 -4.44 3.61 -3.75
C ARG A 164 -5.58 4.43 -4.29
N VAL A 165 -6.23 5.19 -3.41
CA VAL A 165 -7.14 6.27 -3.81
C VAL A 165 -6.31 7.37 -4.47
N CYS A 166 -6.79 7.93 -5.60
CA CYS A 166 -6.11 9.02 -6.29
C CYS A 166 -5.91 10.22 -5.36
N MET A 167 -4.74 10.86 -5.48
CA MET A 167 -4.45 12.09 -4.75
C MET A 167 -5.49 13.17 -5.08
N GLY A 168 -6.07 13.79 -4.05
CA GLY A 168 -7.09 14.84 -4.18
C GLY A 168 -8.52 14.39 -3.87
N GLU A 169 -8.80 13.09 -3.84
CA GLU A 169 -10.08 12.58 -3.35
C GLU A 169 -10.20 12.80 -1.84
N LYS A 170 -11.30 13.40 -1.40
CA LYS A 170 -11.58 13.62 0.02
C LYS A 170 -12.40 12.45 0.56
N THR A 171 -11.74 11.56 1.29
CA THR A 171 -12.39 10.37 1.87
C THR A 171 -13.00 10.63 3.25
N GLY A 172 -12.48 11.61 4.00
CA GLY A 172 -12.84 11.86 5.40
C GLY A 172 -12.36 10.78 6.39
N VAL A 173 -11.85 9.66 5.89
CA VAL A 173 -11.33 8.52 6.65
C VAL A 173 -10.08 7.94 5.98
N ARG A 174 -9.23 7.26 6.75
CA ARG A 174 -8.09 6.52 6.20
C ARG A 174 -8.59 5.32 5.39
N VAL A 175 -8.24 5.27 4.10
CA VAL A 175 -8.41 4.09 3.25
C VAL A 175 -7.05 3.44 3.03
N GLN A 176 -6.82 2.26 3.59
CA GLN A 176 -5.55 1.52 3.42
C GLN A 176 -5.37 1.05 1.96
N GLU A 177 -4.16 1.15 1.43
CA GLU A 177 -3.80 0.71 0.08
C GLU A 177 -3.83 -0.82 -0.07
N ALA A 178 -3.98 -1.28 -1.31
CA ALA A 178 -3.85 -2.68 -1.67
C ALA A 178 -2.47 -2.96 -2.27
N VAL A 179 -1.94 -4.16 -2.03
CA VAL A 179 -0.72 -4.67 -2.68
C VAL A 179 -0.91 -6.12 -3.11
N MET A 180 -0.29 -6.48 -4.22
CA MET A 180 -0.20 -7.88 -4.67
C MET A 180 1.12 -8.51 -4.22
N LYS A 181 1.24 -9.84 -4.41
CA LYS A 181 2.51 -10.54 -4.21
C LYS A 181 3.59 -10.00 -5.17
N PRO A 182 4.87 -9.94 -4.74
CA PRO A 182 5.97 -9.54 -5.61
C PRO A 182 6.08 -10.44 -6.85
N VAL A 183 6.30 -9.84 -8.01
CA VAL A 183 6.40 -10.53 -9.30
C VAL A 183 7.65 -10.12 -10.07
N THR A 184 8.21 -11.08 -10.82
CA THR A 184 9.26 -10.80 -11.80
C THR A 184 8.60 -10.36 -13.11
N VAL A 185 8.99 -9.19 -13.62
CA VAL A 185 8.55 -8.69 -14.92
C VAL A 185 9.69 -8.85 -15.91
N LEU A 186 9.47 -9.72 -16.89
CA LEU A 186 10.44 -10.09 -17.89
C LEU A 186 10.36 -9.16 -19.10
N ASP A 187 11.45 -9.04 -19.82
CA ASP A 187 11.45 -8.36 -21.12
C ASP A 187 10.63 -9.16 -22.13
N ARG A 188 9.74 -8.48 -22.87
CA ARG A 188 8.88 -9.09 -23.90
C ARG A 188 9.65 -9.93 -24.92
N ARG A 189 10.90 -9.55 -25.23
CA ARG A 189 11.76 -10.28 -26.18
C ARG A 189 12.04 -11.73 -25.76
N ASN A 190 11.86 -12.05 -24.47
CA ASN A 190 12.13 -13.37 -23.91
C ASN A 190 10.89 -14.29 -23.87
N GLU A 191 9.71 -13.85 -24.32
CA GLU A 191 8.44 -14.60 -24.22
C GLU A 191 8.46 -15.94 -24.99
N GLY A 192 9.31 -16.09 -26.00
CA GLY A 192 9.47 -17.33 -26.78
C GLY A 192 10.52 -18.31 -26.26
N THR A 193 11.47 -17.85 -25.45
CA THR A 193 12.64 -18.64 -25.03
C THR A 193 12.32 -19.57 -23.85
N ASN A 194 11.33 -19.22 -23.02
CA ASN A 194 10.96 -19.96 -21.79
C ASN A 194 9.87 -21.04 -22.00
N ARG A 195 9.56 -21.45 -23.24
CA ARG A 195 8.58 -22.52 -23.51
C ARG A 195 9.14 -23.93 -23.35
N THR A 196 10.41 -24.07 -23.00
CA THR A 196 11.10 -25.36 -22.91
C THR A 196 11.77 -25.51 -21.54
N LEU A 197 10.98 -25.70 -20.49
CA LEU A 197 11.40 -26.33 -19.24
C LEU A 197 10.24 -27.15 -18.68
#